data_AF-A0A429GY10-F1
#
_entry.id   AF-A0A429GY10-F1
#
_cell.length_a   1.000
_cell.length_b   1.000
_cell.length_c   1.000
_cell.angle_alpha   90.00
_cell.angle_beta   90.00
_cell.angle_gamma   90.00
#
_symmetry.space_group_name_H-M   'P 1'
#
loop_
_entity.id
_entity.type
_entity.pdbx_description
1 polymer ?
#
loop_
_entity_poly.entity_id
_entity_poly.type
_entity_poly.pdbx_seq_one_letter_code
_entity_poly.pdbx_strand_id
1 'polypeptide(L)'
;MSWIRQHFFGLIRREKGLIYTTIGNAGSAVLGALFWLILASILSVSEYGEVNYYIAIASILSAFGLLGLNTTVTTYLAKGDDEITYEANSLVFLSSIALAAVTIQLSWVPLILVAATFYSMALAEILGKKLYREYALVSILSRSMQIVLSILFYLKFGLTGILMGYFLGPLMLSYRYLRSLSKFTLRMKGIRGRMNFAAHSYGFGLIGSFSGFLDKIIIGTLFGFHSLGLYQLGFQFLMFLGIIPASLSSYLLPEESSGEERREVKLIGLIISTAAAVLTFMAAPWIVKSFFPNFIDAIQTVQIMCLAVVPAAVASLSNARLFGRERSKHAFIGGIIYLGSLISGLLLLGRTMGITGLALSVVLAQALQAVYLWSMAADLRKVFRKI
;
A
#
# COMPACT_ATOMS: atom_id res chain seq x y z
N MET A 1 22.46 -31.55 8.86
CA MET A 1 21.62 -30.56 9.59
C MET A 1 22.40 -29.35 10.11
N SER A 2 23.70 -29.44 10.43
CA SER A 2 24.52 -28.29 10.90
C SER A 2 24.91 -27.30 9.79
N TRP A 3 25.12 -27.77 8.55
CA TRP A 3 25.55 -26.95 7.42
C TRP A 3 24.48 -25.96 6.94
N ILE A 4 23.22 -26.41 6.77
CA ILE A 4 22.08 -25.55 6.39
C ILE A 4 21.82 -24.49 7.48
N ARG A 5 21.93 -24.87 8.75
CA ARG A 5 21.78 -23.94 9.88
C ARG A 5 22.92 -22.89 9.85
N GLN A 6 24.17 -23.28 9.66
CA GLN A 6 25.28 -22.33 9.58
C GLN A 6 25.20 -21.42 8.35
N HIS A 7 24.77 -21.92 7.19
CA HIS A 7 24.64 -21.12 5.96
C HIS A 7 23.46 -20.14 6.05
N PHE A 8 22.32 -20.59 6.56
CA PHE A 8 21.14 -19.75 6.77
C PHE A 8 21.40 -18.65 7.82
N PHE A 9 22.00 -19.01 8.97
CA PHE A 9 22.42 -18.02 9.96
C PHE A 9 23.57 -17.12 9.46
N GLY A 10 24.40 -17.60 8.53
CA GLY A 10 25.44 -16.82 7.84
C GLY A 10 24.88 -15.79 6.86
N LEU A 11 23.83 -16.14 6.12
CA LEU A 11 23.09 -15.26 5.21
C LEU A 11 22.31 -14.18 5.98
N ILE A 12 21.63 -14.58 7.08
CA ILE A 12 20.99 -13.68 8.04
C ILE A 12 22.01 -12.71 8.68
N ARG A 13 23.25 -13.16 8.94
CA ARG A 13 24.32 -12.30 9.47
C ARG A 13 24.89 -11.33 8.42
N ARG A 14 24.91 -11.68 7.13
CA ARG A 14 25.44 -10.85 6.03
C ARG A 14 24.42 -9.82 5.53
N GLU A 15 23.13 -10.13 5.51
CA GLU A 15 22.06 -9.26 4.98
C GLU A 15 21.31 -8.49 6.06
N LYS A 16 22.03 -7.87 7.01
CA LYS A 16 21.42 -7.06 8.08
C LYS A 16 20.47 -6.00 7.52
N GLY A 17 20.77 -5.44 6.36
CA GLY A 17 19.93 -4.44 5.70
C GLY A 17 18.53 -4.95 5.35
N LEU A 18 18.45 -6.14 4.77
CA LEU A 18 17.20 -6.80 4.41
C LEU A 18 16.33 -7.07 5.65
N ILE A 19 16.94 -7.56 6.73
CA ILE A 19 16.22 -7.85 7.99
C ILE A 19 15.57 -6.57 8.52
N TYR A 20 16.32 -5.47 8.58
CA TYR A 20 15.78 -4.21 9.10
C TYR A 20 14.69 -3.63 8.20
N THR A 21 14.84 -3.65 6.87
CA THR A 21 13.80 -3.15 5.97
C THR A 21 12.53 -3.99 6.05
N THR A 22 12.64 -5.32 6.13
CA THR A 22 11.49 -6.22 6.34
C THR A 22 10.79 -5.94 7.67
N ILE A 23 11.54 -5.81 8.78
CA ILE A 23 10.98 -5.48 10.10
C ILE A 23 10.24 -4.14 10.05
N GLY A 24 10.85 -3.12 9.44
CA GLY A 24 10.23 -1.80 9.29
C GLY A 24 8.91 -1.84 8.53
N ASN A 25 8.91 -2.50 7.37
CA ASN A 25 7.73 -2.60 6.52
C ASN A 25 6.61 -3.44 7.15
N ALA A 26 6.94 -4.64 7.65
CA ALA A 26 5.97 -5.52 8.28
C ALA A 26 5.40 -4.90 9.57
N GLY A 27 6.26 -4.34 10.42
CA GLY A 27 5.84 -3.66 11.64
C GLY A 27 4.90 -2.48 11.34
N SER A 28 5.27 -1.61 10.39
CA SER A 28 4.43 -0.46 10.02
C SER A 28 3.11 -0.87 9.37
N ALA A 29 3.08 -1.96 8.59
CA ALA A 29 1.88 -2.49 7.96
C ALA A 29 0.92 -3.10 8.99
N VAL A 30 1.41 -3.94 9.91
CA VAL A 30 0.61 -4.53 10.99
C VAL A 30 0.02 -3.44 11.87
N LEU A 31 0.83 -2.47 12.28
CA LEU A 31 0.35 -1.31 13.03
C LEU A 31 -0.70 -0.50 12.25
N GLY A 32 -0.50 -0.31 10.94
CA GLY A 32 -1.47 0.35 10.08
C GLY A 32 -2.80 -0.42 9.98
N ALA A 33 -2.76 -1.76 9.96
CA ALA A 33 -3.97 -2.57 9.99
C ALA A 33 -4.69 -2.48 11.33
N LEU A 34 -3.94 -2.54 12.44
CA LEU A 34 -4.47 -2.38 13.79
C LEU A 34 -5.12 -1.01 13.98
N PHE A 35 -4.51 0.06 13.46
CA PHE A 35 -5.08 1.40 13.47
C PHE A 35 -6.51 1.42 12.91
N TRP A 36 -6.70 0.86 11.72
CA TRP A 36 -7.99 0.85 11.06
C TRP A 36 -9.02 -0.03 11.76
N LEU A 37 -8.61 -1.14 12.37
CA LEU A 37 -9.51 -1.97 13.18
C LEU A 37 -9.89 -1.27 14.49
N ILE A 38 -8.96 -0.59 15.15
CA ILE A 38 -9.26 0.23 16.35
C ILE A 38 -10.27 1.32 15.98
N LEU A 39 -10.04 2.05 14.88
CA LEU A 39 -10.97 3.09 14.44
C LEU A 39 -12.36 2.54 14.13
N ALA A 40 -12.46 1.36 13.49
CA ALA A 40 -13.74 0.72 13.22
C ALA A 40 -14.49 0.31 14.50
N SER A 41 -13.79 0.06 15.61
CA SER A 41 -14.41 -0.28 16.91
C SER A 41 -14.95 0.93 17.68
N ILE A 42 -14.44 2.14 17.40
CA ILE A 42 -14.79 3.36 18.15
C ILE A 42 -15.66 4.34 17.34
N LEU A 43 -15.57 4.32 16.01
CA LEU A 43 -16.29 5.25 15.16
C LEU A 43 -17.65 4.70 14.71
N SER A 44 -18.58 5.61 14.42
CA SER A 44 -19.73 5.26 13.59
C SER A 44 -19.27 4.95 12.16
N VAL A 45 -20.12 4.24 11.40
CA VAL A 45 -19.80 3.83 10.03
C VAL A 45 -19.51 5.01 9.11
N SER A 46 -20.31 6.08 9.18
CA SER A 46 -20.11 7.28 8.36
C SER A 46 -18.81 8.00 8.71
N GLU A 47 -18.51 8.14 9.99
CA GLU A 47 -17.26 8.76 10.47
C GLU A 47 -16.03 7.96 10.01
N TYR A 48 -16.11 6.63 10.08
CA TYR A 48 -15.06 5.75 9.59
C TYR A 48 -14.84 5.91 8.08
N GLY A 49 -15.91 6.02 7.30
CA GLY A 49 -15.84 6.30 5.88
C GLY A 49 -15.26 7.68 5.57
N GLU A 50 -15.68 8.72 6.29
CA GLU A 50 -15.23 10.09 6.12
C GLU A 50 -13.72 10.24 6.35
N VAL A 51 -13.19 9.65 7.41
CA VAL A 51 -11.74 9.63 7.69
C VAL A 51 -10.97 8.99 6.54
N ASN A 52 -11.46 7.86 6.02
CA ASN A 52 -10.83 7.16 4.91
C ASN A 52 -10.90 7.98 3.61
N TYR A 53 -11.98 8.71 3.38
CA TYR A 53 -12.14 9.58 2.22
C TYR A 53 -11.07 10.69 2.21
N TYR A 54 -10.93 11.45 3.30
CA TYR A 54 -9.95 12.53 3.38
C TYR A 54 -8.50 12.02 3.27
N ILE A 55 -8.20 10.89 3.92
CA ILE A 55 -6.87 10.26 3.82
C ILE A 55 -6.60 9.77 2.40
N ALA A 56 -7.59 9.22 1.70
CA ALA A 56 -7.45 8.77 0.31
C ALA A 56 -7.13 9.94 -0.64
N ILE A 57 -7.86 11.06 -0.50
CA ILE A 57 -7.58 12.29 -1.26
C ILE A 57 -6.15 12.77 -1.00
N ALA A 58 -5.78 12.90 0.28
CA ALA A 58 -4.44 13.35 0.65
C ALA A 58 -3.34 12.42 0.12
N SER A 59 -3.57 11.12 0.15
CA SER A 59 -2.62 10.10 -0.33
C SER A 59 -2.39 10.21 -1.84
N ILE A 60 -3.45 10.37 -2.64
CA ILE A 60 -3.31 10.58 -4.08
C ILE A 60 -2.60 11.91 -4.37
N LEU A 61 -3.02 13.01 -3.73
CA LEU A 61 -2.38 14.31 -3.92
C LEU A 61 -0.90 14.33 -3.48
N SER A 62 -0.55 13.57 -2.44
CA SER A 62 0.86 13.42 -2.02
C SER A 62 1.72 12.78 -3.12
N ALA A 63 1.16 11.86 -3.91
CA ALA A 63 1.87 11.28 -5.05
C ALA A 63 2.15 12.31 -6.14
N PHE A 64 1.19 13.22 -6.41
CA PHE A 64 1.41 14.39 -7.26
C PHE A 64 2.49 15.31 -6.67
N GLY A 65 2.47 15.56 -5.36
CA GLY A 65 3.48 16.38 -4.68
C GLY A 65 4.89 15.79 -4.73
N LEU A 66 5.02 14.46 -4.70
CA LEU A 66 6.32 13.77 -4.73
C LEU A 66 7.02 13.84 -6.08
N LEU A 67 6.29 13.99 -7.19
CA LEU A 67 6.85 14.01 -8.55
C LEU A 67 7.76 12.81 -8.86
N GLY A 68 7.55 11.67 -8.17
CA GLY A 68 8.39 10.47 -8.26
C GLY A 68 9.83 10.63 -7.73
N LEU A 69 10.14 11.77 -7.11
CA LEU A 69 11.51 12.13 -6.73
C LEU A 69 12.01 11.39 -5.50
N ASN A 70 11.14 10.85 -4.64
CA ASN A 70 11.55 9.94 -3.57
C ASN A 70 12.29 8.71 -4.12
N THR A 71 11.85 8.17 -5.25
CA THR A 71 12.53 7.05 -5.93
C THR A 71 13.86 7.51 -6.54
N THR A 72 13.89 8.70 -7.14
CA THR A 72 15.11 9.33 -7.66
C THR A 72 16.15 9.52 -6.56
N VAL A 73 15.78 10.11 -5.43
CA VAL A 73 16.66 10.29 -4.27
C VAL A 73 17.18 8.95 -3.78
N THR A 74 16.30 7.98 -3.51
CA THR A 74 16.72 6.64 -3.06
C THR A 74 17.77 6.02 -4.00
N THR A 75 17.60 6.21 -5.31
CA THR A 75 18.45 5.60 -6.34
C THR A 75 19.80 6.30 -6.49
N TYR A 76 19.82 7.62 -6.57
CA TYR A 76 21.03 8.38 -6.89
C TYR A 76 21.84 8.75 -5.66
N LEU A 77 21.19 8.95 -4.50
CA LEU A 77 21.90 9.09 -3.23
C LEU A 77 22.68 7.82 -2.89
N ALA A 78 22.13 6.64 -3.19
CA ALA A 78 22.84 5.36 -3.04
C ALA A 78 24.05 5.21 -3.99
N LYS A 79 24.12 6.03 -5.05
CA LYS A 79 25.24 6.12 -6.00
C LYS A 79 26.24 7.22 -5.63
N GLY A 80 26.04 7.92 -4.52
CA GLY A 80 26.92 9.00 -4.04
C GLY A 80 26.61 10.38 -4.64
N ASP A 81 25.46 10.55 -5.29
CA ASP A 81 25.01 11.85 -5.81
C ASP A 81 24.17 12.56 -4.75
N ASP A 82 24.84 13.37 -3.92
CA ASP A 82 24.17 14.18 -2.89
C ASP A 82 23.48 15.41 -3.50
N GLU A 83 23.96 15.93 -4.64
CA GLU A 83 23.47 17.17 -5.25
C GLU A 83 22.01 17.00 -5.71
N ILE A 84 21.71 15.90 -6.42
CA ILE A 84 20.35 15.59 -6.87
C ILE A 84 19.36 15.46 -5.71
N THR A 85 19.83 15.10 -4.51
CA THR A 85 18.98 15.01 -3.32
C THR A 85 18.49 16.38 -2.89
N TYR A 86 19.37 17.38 -2.87
CA TYR A 86 18.98 18.75 -2.52
C TYR A 86 18.07 19.37 -3.57
N GLU A 87 18.37 19.17 -4.87
CA GLU A 87 17.48 19.60 -5.96
C GLU A 87 16.08 18.97 -5.81
N ALA A 88 16.03 17.66 -5.55
CA ALA A 88 14.78 16.92 -5.42
C ALA A 88 13.97 17.37 -4.20
N ASN A 89 14.63 17.55 -3.06
CA ASN A 89 13.97 17.99 -1.84
C ASN A 89 13.40 19.40 -1.98
N SER A 90 14.15 20.32 -2.61
CA SER A 90 13.65 21.66 -2.93
C SER A 90 12.43 21.62 -3.83
N LEU A 91 12.44 20.78 -4.87
CA LEU A 91 11.29 20.68 -5.78
C LEU A 91 10.06 20.08 -5.11
N VAL A 92 10.24 19.01 -4.32
CA VAL A 92 9.15 18.37 -3.55
C VAL A 92 8.57 19.32 -2.50
N PHE A 93 9.41 20.13 -1.86
CA PHE A 93 8.93 21.16 -0.93
C PHE A 93 8.01 22.15 -1.66
N LEU A 94 8.46 22.70 -2.79
CA LEU A 94 7.65 23.67 -3.55
C LEU A 94 6.35 23.06 -4.08
N SER A 95 6.40 21.86 -4.68
CA SER A 95 5.22 21.19 -5.23
C SER A 95 4.21 20.83 -4.14
N SER A 96 4.67 20.31 -3.00
CA SER A 96 3.77 19.94 -1.89
C SER A 96 3.12 21.16 -1.24
N ILE A 97 3.86 22.26 -1.05
CA ILE A 97 3.29 23.52 -0.53
C ILE A 97 2.32 24.14 -1.54
N ALA A 98 2.64 24.13 -2.84
CA ALA A 98 1.73 24.62 -3.87
C ALA A 98 0.41 23.82 -3.91
N LEU A 99 0.49 22.48 -3.86
CA LEU A 99 -0.69 21.63 -3.79
C LEU A 99 -1.46 21.81 -2.49
N ALA A 100 -0.78 21.98 -1.36
CA ALA A 100 -1.41 22.25 -0.07
C ALA A 100 -2.18 23.59 -0.11
N ALA A 101 -1.63 24.62 -0.75
CA ALA A 101 -2.30 25.91 -0.92
C ALA A 101 -3.55 25.79 -1.82
N VAL A 102 -3.46 25.06 -2.93
CA VAL A 102 -4.61 24.82 -3.82
C VAL A 102 -5.72 24.02 -3.13
N THR A 103 -5.35 23.13 -2.21
CA THR A 103 -6.29 22.25 -1.51
C THR A 103 -6.67 22.74 -0.11
N ILE A 104 -6.33 23.98 0.25
CA ILE A 104 -6.50 24.51 1.61
C ILE A 104 -7.94 24.45 2.13
N GLN A 105 -8.91 24.46 1.22
CA GLN A 105 -10.34 24.36 1.55
C GLN A 105 -10.80 22.94 1.89
N LEU A 106 -9.97 21.92 1.63
CA LEU A 106 -10.29 20.50 1.84
C LEU A 106 -9.93 20.04 3.27
N SER A 107 -10.40 20.75 4.29
CA SER A 107 -10.22 20.36 5.69
C SER A 107 -8.73 20.09 6.02
N TRP A 108 -8.39 18.96 6.63
CA TRP A 108 -7.02 18.57 7.01
C TRP A 108 -6.21 17.88 5.91
N VAL A 109 -6.76 17.73 4.70
CA VAL A 109 -6.09 17.12 3.55
C VAL A 109 -4.73 17.76 3.23
N PRO A 110 -4.57 19.10 3.20
CA PRO A 110 -3.28 19.74 2.92
C PRO A 110 -2.17 19.33 3.90
N LEU A 111 -2.51 19.20 5.18
CA LEU A 111 -1.53 18.85 6.21
C LEU A 111 -1.15 17.38 6.16
N ILE A 112 -2.12 16.49 5.89
CA ILE A 112 -1.85 15.07 5.64
C ILE A 112 -0.98 14.90 4.39
N LEU A 113 -1.28 15.64 3.31
CA LEU A 113 -0.48 15.67 2.09
C LEU A 113 0.96 16.06 2.38
N VAL A 114 1.19 17.20 3.04
CA VAL A 114 2.54 17.70 3.35
C VAL A 114 3.30 16.73 4.24
N ALA A 115 2.65 16.19 5.28
CA ALA A 115 3.28 15.20 6.14
C ALA A 115 3.66 13.92 5.37
N ALA A 116 2.79 13.44 4.49
CA ALA A 116 3.04 12.24 3.69
C ALA A 116 4.19 12.45 2.69
N THR A 117 4.26 13.60 2.02
CA THR A 117 5.36 13.91 1.09
C THR A 117 6.69 14.04 1.82
N PHE A 118 6.73 14.80 2.92
CA PHE A 118 7.94 15.03 3.70
C PHE A 118 8.47 13.74 4.31
N TYR A 119 7.57 12.91 4.84
CA TYR A 119 7.92 11.63 5.42
C TYR A 119 8.44 10.66 4.36
N SER A 120 7.82 10.64 3.18
CA SER A 120 8.29 9.80 2.05
C SER A 120 9.69 10.20 1.58
N MET A 121 10.01 11.50 1.54
CA MET A 121 11.36 11.97 1.22
C MET A 121 12.36 11.65 2.34
N ALA A 122 11.96 11.76 3.61
CA ALA A 122 12.80 11.37 4.73
C ALA A 122 13.17 9.88 4.66
N LEU A 123 12.20 9.00 4.38
CA LEU A 123 12.45 7.58 4.16
C LEU A 123 13.36 7.32 2.95
N ALA A 124 13.15 8.05 1.84
CA ALA A 124 13.99 7.96 0.66
C ALA A 124 15.46 8.33 0.95
N GLU A 125 15.70 9.38 1.74
CA GLU A 125 17.06 9.75 2.17
C GLU A 125 17.70 8.69 3.07
N ILE A 126 16.96 8.17 4.06
CA ILE A 126 17.46 7.13 4.97
C ILE A 126 17.85 5.88 4.17
N LEU A 127 16.97 5.48 3.24
CA LEU A 127 17.16 4.29 2.42
C LEU A 127 18.29 4.49 1.39
N GLY A 128 18.36 5.66 0.75
CA GLY A 128 19.43 6.03 -0.17
C GLY A 128 20.81 6.04 0.52
N LYS A 129 20.88 6.47 1.79
CA LYS A 129 22.09 6.38 2.62
C LYS A 129 22.36 4.97 3.19
N LYS A 130 21.52 3.98 2.86
CA LYS A 130 21.62 2.59 3.33
C LYS A 130 21.55 2.45 4.86
N LEU A 131 20.84 3.36 5.54
CA LEU A 131 20.69 3.36 6.99
C LEU A 131 19.48 2.50 7.42
N TYR A 132 19.55 1.20 7.12
CA TYR A 132 18.40 0.29 7.23
C TYR A 132 17.83 0.17 8.64
N ARG A 133 18.68 0.19 9.68
CA ARG A 133 18.23 0.16 11.08
C ARG A 133 17.38 1.38 11.42
N GLU A 134 17.82 2.55 10.96
CA GLU A 134 17.08 3.80 11.16
C GLU A 134 15.79 3.83 10.36
N TYR A 135 15.79 3.28 9.14
CA TYR A 135 14.58 3.10 8.35
C TYR A 135 13.52 2.30 9.10
N ALA A 136 13.91 1.16 9.70
CA ALA A 136 13.02 0.33 10.48
C ALA A 136 12.43 1.07 11.69
N LEU A 137 13.29 1.75 12.46
CA LEU A 137 12.89 2.51 13.64
C LEU A 137 11.95 3.66 13.28
N VAL A 138 12.31 4.47 12.28
CA VAL A 138 11.50 5.59 11.80
C VAL A 138 10.14 5.12 11.29
N SER A 139 10.09 3.97 10.60
CA SER A 139 8.85 3.41 10.05
C SER A 139 7.85 2.92 11.10
N ILE A 140 8.37 2.30 12.17
CA ILE A 140 7.55 1.81 13.28
C ILE A 140 7.18 2.96 14.21
N LEU A 141 8.12 3.86 14.51
CA LEU A 141 7.89 4.96 15.43
C LEU A 141 6.91 5.99 14.85
N SER A 142 7.03 6.34 13.56
CA SER A 142 6.07 7.25 12.90
C SER A 142 4.65 6.70 12.99
N ARG A 143 4.46 5.40 12.71
CA ARG A 143 3.16 4.74 12.77
C ARG A 143 2.65 4.62 14.20
N SER A 144 3.51 4.28 15.16
CA SER A 144 3.12 4.19 16.57
C SER A 144 2.69 5.56 17.10
N MET A 145 3.45 6.62 16.80
CA MET A 145 3.10 7.99 17.16
C MET A 145 1.81 8.43 16.48
N GLN A 146 1.63 8.11 15.21
CA GLN A 146 0.39 8.38 14.48
C GLN A 146 -0.83 7.78 15.21
N ILE A 147 -0.77 6.49 15.56
CA ILE A 147 -1.86 5.78 16.24
C ILE A 147 -2.16 6.42 17.60
N VAL A 148 -1.12 6.60 18.42
CA VAL A 148 -1.26 7.16 19.77
C VAL A 148 -1.84 8.57 19.70
N LEU A 149 -1.31 9.44 18.83
CA LEU A 149 -1.80 10.81 18.68
C LEU A 149 -3.22 10.86 18.12
N SER A 150 -3.57 10.02 17.14
CA SER A 150 -4.93 9.97 16.59
C SER A 150 -5.95 9.58 17.66
N ILE A 151 -5.63 8.60 18.51
CA ILE A 151 -6.52 8.19 19.61
C ILE A 151 -6.59 9.29 20.68
N LEU A 152 -5.44 9.84 21.11
CA LEU A 152 -5.42 10.89 22.14
C LEU A 152 -6.20 12.14 21.71
N PHE A 153 -6.04 12.55 20.45
CA PHE A 153 -6.73 13.73 19.93
C PHE A 153 -8.19 13.45 19.60
N TYR A 154 -8.55 12.21 19.24
CA TYR A 154 -9.95 11.83 19.09
C TYR A 154 -10.76 12.11 20.36
N LEU A 155 -10.20 11.84 21.54
CA LEU A 155 -10.88 12.08 22.83
C LEU A 155 -11.25 13.55 23.07
N LYS A 156 -10.57 14.51 22.42
CA LYS A 156 -10.79 15.95 22.62
C LYS A 156 -11.42 16.64 21.42
N PHE A 157 -11.10 16.18 20.20
CA PHE A 157 -11.42 16.85 18.95
C PHE A 157 -12.23 15.97 17.98
N GLY A 158 -12.66 14.79 18.40
CA GLY A 158 -13.42 13.85 17.57
C GLY A 158 -12.68 13.47 16.28
N LEU A 159 -13.41 13.39 15.15
CA LEU A 159 -12.84 13.05 13.85
C LEU A 159 -11.65 13.93 13.44
N THR A 160 -11.72 15.23 13.73
CA THR A 160 -10.65 16.17 13.44
C THR A 160 -9.37 15.76 14.18
N GLY A 161 -9.50 15.28 15.42
CA GLY A 161 -8.38 14.77 16.20
C GLY A 161 -7.70 13.55 15.56
N ILE A 162 -8.47 12.66 14.93
CA ILE A 162 -7.92 11.50 14.21
C ILE A 162 -7.06 11.98 13.04
N LEU A 163 -7.58 12.91 12.23
CA LEU A 163 -6.87 13.48 11.07
C LEU A 163 -5.60 14.23 11.53
N MET A 164 -5.67 14.96 12.64
CA MET A 164 -4.51 15.62 13.25
C MET A 164 -3.42 14.61 13.62
N GLY A 165 -3.76 13.56 14.36
CA GLY A 165 -2.82 12.50 14.70
C GLY A 165 -2.25 11.78 13.48
N TYR A 166 -3.07 11.65 12.42
CA TYR A 166 -2.69 10.96 11.19
C TYR A 166 -1.50 11.63 10.49
N PHE A 167 -1.44 12.97 10.48
CA PHE A 167 -0.32 13.69 9.85
C PHE A 167 0.85 13.96 10.81
N LEU A 168 0.60 14.11 12.11
CA LEU A 168 1.65 14.50 13.06
C LEU A 168 2.73 13.43 13.23
N GLY A 169 2.37 12.15 13.31
CA GLY A 169 3.35 11.06 13.42
C GLY A 169 4.38 11.10 12.26
N PRO A 170 3.94 11.01 10.99
CA PRO A 170 4.82 11.15 9.83
C PRO A 170 5.58 12.48 9.80
N LEU A 171 4.94 13.61 10.13
CA LEU A 171 5.56 14.93 10.10
C LEU A 171 6.71 15.04 11.11
N MET A 172 6.53 14.59 12.35
CA MET A 172 7.56 14.60 13.39
C MET A 172 8.78 13.76 12.99
N LEU A 173 8.55 12.64 12.30
CA LEU A 173 9.60 11.75 11.82
C LEU A 173 10.21 12.17 10.48
N SER A 174 9.80 13.32 9.92
CA SER A 174 10.34 13.89 8.69
C SER A 174 11.62 14.74 8.89
N TYR A 175 12.22 14.70 10.09
CA TYR A 175 13.33 15.59 10.49
C TYR A 175 14.52 15.62 9.52
N ARG A 176 14.87 14.48 8.89
CA ARG A 176 15.98 14.43 7.93
C ARG A 176 15.73 15.26 6.69
N TYR A 177 14.53 15.13 6.15
CA TYR A 177 14.09 15.92 5.02
C TYR A 177 14.03 17.41 5.37
N LEU A 178 13.44 17.76 6.52
CA LEU A 178 13.40 19.15 6.97
C LEU A 178 14.82 19.74 7.17
N ARG A 179 15.76 18.94 7.66
CA ARG A 179 17.16 19.36 7.81
C ARG A 179 17.87 19.54 6.46
N SER A 180 17.60 18.69 5.47
CA SER A 180 18.23 18.79 4.16
C SER A 180 17.76 20.03 3.37
N LEU A 181 16.59 20.58 3.68
CA LEU A 181 16.11 21.87 3.14
C LEU A 181 16.97 23.08 3.55
N SER A 182 17.86 22.95 4.54
CA SER A 182 18.87 24.00 4.81
C SER A 182 19.82 24.24 3.63
N LYS A 183 19.93 23.27 2.71
CA LYS A 183 20.69 23.36 1.46
C LYS A 183 19.78 23.56 0.24
N PHE A 184 18.69 24.31 0.44
CA PHE A 184 17.71 24.58 -0.61
C PHE A 184 18.37 25.12 -1.88
N THR A 185 17.99 24.60 -3.04
CA THR A 185 18.52 24.99 -4.34
C THR A 185 17.45 24.95 -5.43
N LEU A 186 17.50 25.92 -6.34
CA LEU A 186 16.71 25.93 -7.59
C LEU A 186 17.53 25.49 -8.81
N ARG A 187 18.77 25.07 -8.59
CA ARG A 187 19.55 24.38 -9.63
C ARG A 187 18.89 23.03 -9.87
N MET A 188 18.71 22.69 -11.14
CA MET A 188 18.00 21.48 -11.57
C MET A 188 18.88 20.67 -12.53
N LYS A 189 20.19 20.77 -12.40
CA LYS A 189 21.13 20.17 -13.36
C LYS A 189 21.14 18.65 -13.20
N GLY A 190 21.15 18.17 -11.94
CA GLY A 190 21.09 16.75 -11.61
C GLY A 190 19.77 16.11 -12.06
N ILE A 191 18.64 16.75 -11.75
CA ILE A 191 17.32 16.26 -12.14
C ILE A 191 17.12 16.31 -13.65
N ARG A 192 17.50 17.41 -14.34
CA ARG A 192 17.38 17.49 -15.81
C ARG A 192 18.21 16.41 -16.50
N GLY A 193 19.41 16.10 -15.99
CA GLY A 193 20.24 15.01 -16.51
C GLY A 193 19.62 13.61 -16.34
N ARG A 194 18.62 13.47 -15.45
CA ARG A 194 17.93 12.20 -15.16
C ARG A 194 16.41 12.28 -15.39
N MET A 195 15.94 13.25 -16.18
CA MET A 195 14.50 13.56 -16.31
C MET A 195 13.67 12.34 -16.72
N ASN A 196 14.15 11.53 -17.67
CA ASN A 196 13.45 10.32 -18.10
C ASN A 196 13.23 9.33 -16.95
N PHE A 197 14.21 9.18 -16.06
CA PHE A 197 14.07 8.32 -14.88
C PHE A 197 13.06 8.87 -13.88
N ALA A 198 13.12 10.19 -13.62
CA ALA A 198 12.18 10.85 -12.73
C ALA A 198 10.73 10.77 -13.27
N ALA A 199 10.53 11.01 -14.57
CA ALA A 199 9.23 10.92 -15.22
C ALA A 199 8.62 9.50 -15.16
N HIS A 200 9.42 8.45 -15.42
CA HIS A 200 8.94 7.08 -15.29
C HIS A 200 8.61 6.71 -13.84
N SER A 201 9.46 7.13 -12.89
CA SER A 201 9.24 6.92 -11.46
C SER A 201 7.96 7.61 -10.98
N TYR A 202 7.69 8.81 -11.51
CA TYR A 202 6.47 9.55 -11.23
C TYR A 202 5.23 8.84 -11.75
N GLY A 203 5.21 8.42 -13.02
CA GLY A 203 4.08 7.68 -13.59
C GLY A 203 3.78 6.39 -12.83
N PHE A 204 4.82 5.64 -12.44
CA PHE A 204 4.65 4.43 -11.62
C PHE A 204 4.10 4.73 -10.22
N GLY A 205 4.61 5.78 -9.56
CA GLY A 205 4.12 6.22 -8.26
C GLY A 205 2.63 6.62 -8.29
N LEU A 206 2.21 7.34 -9.34
CA LEU A 206 0.79 7.68 -9.54
C LEU A 206 -0.08 6.44 -9.68
N ILE A 207 0.30 5.49 -10.54
CA ILE A 207 -0.47 4.24 -10.74
C ILE A 207 -0.64 3.48 -9.41
N GLY A 208 0.42 3.40 -8.61
CA GLY A 208 0.37 2.78 -7.29
C GLY A 208 -0.64 3.47 -6.37
N SER A 209 -0.61 4.80 -6.28
CA SER A 209 -1.53 5.57 -5.44
C SER A 209 -2.98 5.49 -5.91
N PHE A 210 -3.23 5.57 -7.22
CA PHE A 210 -4.58 5.36 -7.76
C PHE A 210 -5.10 3.96 -7.44
N SER A 211 -4.26 2.92 -7.60
CA SER A 211 -4.67 1.54 -7.31
C SER A 211 -5.03 1.29 -5.85
N GLY A 212 -4.40 2.03 -4.92
CA GLY A 212 -4.63 1.86 -3.47
C GLY A 212 -5.75 2.71 -2.87
N PHE A 213 -6.12 3.83 -3.52
CA PHE A 213 -7.00 4.83 -2.90
C PHE A 213 -8.14 5.35 -3.77
N LEU A 214 -8.13 5.08 -5.10
CA LEU A 214 -9.15 5.62 -6.00
C LEU A 214 -10.56 5.09 -5.68
N ASP A 215 -10.65 3.83 -5.25
CA ASP A 215 -11.86 3.19 -4.76
C ASP A 215 -12.56 4.04 -3.70
N LYS A 216 -11.81 4.51 -2.70
CA LYS A 216 -12.34 5.28 -1.56
C LYS A 216 -12.87 6.64 -1.99
N ILE A 217 -12.20 7.29 -2.94
CA ILE A 217 -12.67 8.57 -3.48
C ILE A 217 -13.96 8.37 -4.26
N ILE A 218 -13.99 7.42 -5.21
CA ILE A 218 -15.18 7.16 -6.02
C ILE A 218 -16.38 6.82 -5.12
N ILE A 219 -16.18 5.95 -4.13
CA ILE A 219 -17.26 5.52 -3.23
C ILE A 219 -17.72 6.67 -2.34
N GLY A 220 -16.79 7.40 -1.71
CA GLY A 220 -17.14 8.52 -0.86
C GLY A 220 -17.90 9.63 -1.59
N THR A 221 -17.50 9.95 -2.83
CA THR A 221 -18.16 10.98 -3.63
C THR A 221 -19.51 10.54 -4.19
N LEU A 222 -19.64 9.31 -4.68
CA LEU A 222 -20.83 8.86 -5.42
C LEU A 222 -21.87 8.11 -4.56
N PHE A 223 -21.43 7.44 -3.49
CA PHE A 223 -22.27 6.56 -2.66
C PHE A 223 -22.35 7.00 -1.19
N GLY A 224 -21.62 8.07 -0.83
CA GLY A 224 -21.60 8.65 0.51
C GLY A 224 -20.72 7.90 1.51
N PHE A 225 -20.44 8.56 2.65
CA PHE A 225 -19.49 8.06 3.64
C PHE A 225 -19.97 6.82 4.40
N HIS A 226 -21.28 6.62 4.57
CA HIS A 226 -21.78 5.39 5.18
C HIS A 226 -21.42 4.15 4.34
N SER A 227 -21.69 4.19 3.04
CA SER A 227 -21.30 3.12 2.10
C SER A 227 -19.79 2.91 2.08
N LEU A 228 -19.01 4.00 2.10
CA LEU A 228 -17.56 3.93 2.16
C LEU A 228 -17.06 3.28 3.47
N GLY A 229 -17.68 3.57 4.60
CA GLY A 229 -17.30 3.00 5.89
C GLY A 229 -17.48 1.49 5.94
N LEU A 230 -18.65 1.01 5.51
CA LEU A 230 -18.92 -0.41 5.40
C LEU A 230 -17.99 -1.10 4.37
N TYR A 231 -17.72 -0.45 3.23
CA TYR A 231 -16.81 -0.95 2.19
C TYR A 231 -15.38 -1.09 2.74
N GLN A 232 -14.91 -0.06 3.45
CA GLN A 232 -13.57 -0.01 4.00
C GLN A 232 -13.34 -1.11 5.04
N LEU A 233 -14.35 -1.44 5.85
CA LEU A 233 -14.21 -2.56 6.80
C LEU A 233 -13.92 -3.86 6.04
N GLY A 234 -14.68 -4.15 4.99
CA GLY A 234 -14.41 -5.31 4.12
C GLY A 234 -13.00 -5.27 3.52
N PHE A 235 -12.57 -4.08 3.05
CA PHE A 235 -11.26 -3.90 2.43
C PHE A 235 -10.13 -4.18 3.43
N GLN A 236 -10.33 -3.87 4.72
CA GLN A 236 -9.36 -4.13 5.76
C GLN A 236 -9.12 -5.63 6.00
N PHE A 237 -10.17 -6.46 5.90
CA PHE A 237 -10.03 -7.92 5.95
C PHE A 237 -9.28 -8.46 4.73
N LEU A 238 -9.59 -7.96 3.53
CA LEU A 238 -8.85 -8.30 2.31
C LEU A 238 -7.36 -7.96 2.45
N MET A 239 -7.03 -6.76 2.94
CA MET A 239 -5.64 -6.34 3.17
C MET A 239 -4.92 -7.22 4.19
N PHE A 240 -5.61 -7.59 5.27
CA PHE A 240 -5.06 -8.47 6.29
C PHE A 240 -4.75 -9.87 5.73
N LEU A 241 -5.70 -10.47 5.02
CA LEU A 241 -5.50 -11.77 4.38
C LEU A 241 -4.50 -11.72 3.21
N GLY A 242 -4.40 -10.56 2.55
CA GLY A 242 -3.45 -10.27 1.48
C GLY A 242 -1.98 -10.31 1.91
N ILE A 243 -1.68 -10.31 3.23
CA ILE A 243 -0.33 -10.51 3.76
C ILE A 243 0.24 -11.87 3.31
N ILE A 244 -0.60 -12.90 3.24
CA ILE A 244 -0.21 -14.26 2.84
C ILE A 244 0.33 -14.28 1.40
N PRO A 245 -0.44 -13.87 0.37
CA PRO A 245 0.06 -13.88 -1.00
C PRO A 245 1.21 -12.90 -1.23
N ALA A 246 1.19 -11.73 -0.58
CA ALA A 246 2.32 -10.79 -0.65
C ALA A 246 3.62 -11.42 -0.12
N SER A 247 3.58 -12.09 1.04
CA SER A 247 4.75 -12.76 1.62
C SER A 247 5.27 -13.89 0.71
N LEU A 248 4.35 -14.67 0.15
CA LEU A 248 4.67 -15.74 -0.77
C LEU A 248 5.33 -15.24 -2.05
N SER A 249 4.81 -14.14 -2.63
CA SER A 249 5.40 -13.50 -3.81
C SER A 249 6.79 -12.94 -3.52
N SER A 250 7.04 -12.37 -2.34
CA SER A 250 8.36 -11.89 -1.96
C SER A 250 9.39 -13.03 -1.84
N TYR A 251 8.97 -14.21 -1.40
CA TYR A 251 9.81 -15.40 -1.32
C TYR A 251 10.04 -16.06 -2.70
N LEU A 252 8.98 -16.21 -3.50
CA LEU A 252 9.05 -16.91 -4.78
C LEU A 252 9.78 -16.13 -5.86
N LEU A 253 9.74 -14.80 -5.83
CA LEU A 253 10.36 -13.99 -6.86
C LEU A 253 11.88 -14.29 -7.01
N PRO A 254 12.72 -14.28 -5.95
CA PRO A 254 14.12 -14.68 -6.05
C PRO A 254 14.34 -16.12 -6.55
N GLU A 255 13.51 -17.07 -6.12
CA GLU A 255 13.63 -18.49 -6.52
C GLU A 255 13.32 -18.66 -8.02
N GLU A 256 12.25 -18.03 -8.51
CA GLU A 256 11.87 -18.06 -9.92
C GLU A 256 12.90 -17.37 -10.81
N SER A 257 13.51 -16.27 -10.34
CA SER A 257 14.63 -15.60 -11.02
C SER A 257 15.87 -16.47 -11.10
N SER A 258 16.07 -17.36 -10.12
CA SER A 258 17.19 -18.31 -10.08
C SER A 258 16.92 -19.57 -10.94
N GLY A 259 15.77 -19.63 -11.62
CA GLY A 259 15.35 -20.77 -12.43
C GLY A 259 14.76 -21.93 -11.63
N GLU A 260 14.63 -21.80 -10.30
CA GLU A 260 14.05 -22.83 -9.44
C GLU A 260 12.53 -22.70 -9.36
N GLU A 261 11.82 -23.68 -9.92
CA GLU A 261 10.36 -23.69 -9.89
C GLU A 261 9.83 -24.35 -8.61
N ARG A 262 9.41 -23.53 -7.63
CA ARG A 262 8.85 -24.02 -6.36
C ARG A 262 7.34 -24.30 -6.45
N ARG A 263 6.95 -25.29 -7.26
CA ARG A 263 5.53 -25.62 -7.51
C ARG A 263 4.75 -25.94 -6.24
N GLU A 264 5.35 -26.71 -5.33
CA GLU A 264 4.72 -27.09 -4.07
C GLU A 264 4.43 -25.87 -3.20
N VAL A 265 5.36 -24.91 -3.12
CA VAL A 265 5.18 -23.68 -2.35
C VAL A 265 4.07 -22.81 -2.93
N LYS A 266 3.96 -22.72 -4.26
CA LYS A 266 2.84 -22.04 -4.94
C LYS A 266 1.50 -22.68 -4.59
N LEU A 267 1.43 -24.02 -4.61
CA LEU A 267 0.22 -24.76 -4.30
C LEU A 267 -0.17 -24.61 -2.83
N ILE A 268 0.79 -24.78 -1.91
CA ILE A 268 0.58 -24.59 -0.47
C ILE A 268 0.10 -23.17 -0.19
N GLY A 269 0.73 -22.17 -0.79
CA GLY A 269 0.34 -20.79 -0.62
C GLY A 269 -1.08 -20.48 -1.11
N LEU A 270 -1.46 -21.04 -2.27
CA LEU A 270 -2.83 -20.93 -2.76
C LEU A 270 -3.82 -21.64 -1.82
N ILE A 271 -3.50 -22.85 -1.35
CA ILE A 271 -4.32 -23.60 -0.39
C ILE A 271 -4.49 -22.81 0.90
N ILE A 272 -3.42 -22.23 1.45
CA ILE A 272 -3.47 -21.43 2.67
C ILE A 272 -4.31 -20.17 2.44
N SER A 273 -4.12 -19.46 1.33
CA SER A 273 -4.94 -18.29 0.99
C SER A 273 -6.43 -18.65 0.84
N THR A 274 -6.75 -19.75 0.19
CA THR A 274 -8.13 -20.24 0.05
C THR A 274 -8.71 -20.68 1.39
N ALA A 275 -7.97 -21.43 2.19
CA ALA A 275 -8.39 -21.86 3.52
C ALA A 275 -8.64 -20.65 4.44
N ALA A 276 -7.73 -19.67 4.44
CA ALA A 276 -7.88 -18.44 5.22
C ALA A 276 -9.09 -17.62 4.75
N ALA A 277 -9.33 -17.54 3.44
CA ALA A 277 -10.52 -16.88 2.87
C ALA A 277 -11.82 -17.57 3.31
N VAL A 278 -11.89 -18.91 3.24
CA VAL A 278 -13.08 -19.69 3.65
C VAL A 278 -13.32 -19.58 5.15
N LEU A 279 -12.28 -19.74 5.97
CA LEU A 279 -12.38 -19.61 7.43
C LEU A 279 -12.86 -18.21 7.82
N THR A 280 -12.31 -17.17 7.19
CA THR A 280 -12.71 -15.78 7.47
C THR A 280 -14.12 -15.50 6.95
N PHE A 281 -14.51 -16.03 5.79
CA PHE A 281 -15.87 -15.92 5.27
C PHE A 281 -16.90 -16.52 6.25
N MET A 282 -16.61 -17.69 6.81
CA MET A 282 -17.48 -18.35 7.80
C MET A 282 -17.48 -17.62 9.14
N ALA A 283 -16.32 -17.11 9.57
CA ALA A 283 -16.19 -16.40 10.84
C ALA A 283 -16.67 -14.94 10.79
N ALA A 284 -16.75 -14.33 9.60
CA ALA A 284 -17.05 -12.91 9.41
C ALA A 284 -18.33 -12.45 10.14
N PRO A 285 -19.48 -13.16 10.07
CA PRO A 285 -20.68 -12.75 10.82
C PRO A 285 -20.45 -12.70 12.33
N TRP A 286 -19.70 -13.65 12.88
CA TRP A 286 -19.37 -13.68 14.32
C TRP A 286 -18.39 -12.56 14.67
N ILE A 287 -17.30 -12.42 13.91
CA ILE A 287 -16.28 -11.37 14.13
C ILE A 287 -16.92 -9.98 14.08
N VAL A 288 -17.71 -9.69 13.03
CA VAL A 288 -18.32 -8.37 12.85
C VAL A 288 -19.34 -8.09 13.95
N LYS A 289 -20.22 -9.04 14.30
CA LYS A 289 -21.20 -8.82 15.38
C LYS A 289 -20.54 -8.62 16.74
N SER A 290 -19.45 -9.32 17.03
CA SER A 290 -18.79 -9.25 18.34
C SER A 290 -17.86 -8.05 18.49
N PHE A 291 -17.12 -7.67 17.44
CA PHE A 291 -16.08 -6.64 17.52
C PHE A 291 -16.46 -5.32 16.82
N PHE A 292 -17.41 -5.35 15.89
CA PHE A 292 -17.80 -4.20 15.07
C PHE A 292 -19.34 -4.08 14.95
N PRO A 293 -20.07 -3.94 16.06
CA PRO A 293 -21.54 -4.00 16.06
C PRO A 293 -22.21 -2.90 15.21
N ASN A 294 -21.54 -1.77 15.00
CA ASN A 294 -22.02 -0.70 14.11
C ASN A 294 -21.96 -1.10 12.62
N PHE A 295 -21.24 -2.16 12.27
CA PHE A 295 -20.93 -2.56 10.89
C PHE A 295 -21.63 -3.87 10.47
N ILE A 296 -22.75 -4.22 11.09
CA ILE A 296 -23.49 -5.46 10.77
C ILE A 296 -23.87 -5.52 9.28
N ASP A 297 -24.20 -4.38 8.66
CA ASP A 297 -24.51 -4.30 7.23
C ASP A 297 -23.30 -4.56 6.32
N ALA A 298 -22.07 -4.51 6.88
CA ALA A 298 -20.85 -4.86 6.15
C ALA A 298 -20.57 -6.37 6.17
N ILE A 299 -21.34 -7.23 6.86
CA ILE A 299 -21.05 -8.67 6.95
C ILE A 299 -20.92 -9.29 5.55
N GLN A 300 -21.89 -9.02 4.65
CA GLN A 300 -21.86 -9.55 3.29
C GLN A 300 -20.67 -8.98 2.49
N THR A 301 -20.38 -7.70 2.67
CA THR A 301 -19.22 -7.01 2.06
C THR A 301 -17.90 -7.66 2.49
N VAL A 302 -17.71 -7.89 3.80
CA VAL A 302 -16.53 -8.56 4.37
C VAL A 302 -16.39 -9.97 3.79
N GLN A 303 -17.48 -10.73 3.77
CA GLN A 303 -17.53 -12.08 3.20
C GLN A 303 -17.08 -12.09 1.74
N ILE A 304 -17.67 -11.24 0.88
CA ILE A 304 -17.33 -11.16 -0.54
C ILE A 304 -15.87 -10.74 -0.73
N MET A 305 -15.39 -9.73 0.01
CA MET A 305 -14.02 -9.25 -0.13
C MET A 305 -12.98 -10.28 0.34
N CYS A 306 -13.28 -11.13 1.31
CA CYS A 306 -12.40 -12.23 1.69
C CYS A 306 -12.16 -13.21 0.52
N LEU A 307 -13.16 -13.39 -0.37
CA LEU A 307 -13.00 -14.22 -1.55
C LEU A 307 -12.04 -13.60 -2.58
N ALA A 308 -11.86 -12.27 -2.58
CA ALA A 308 -10.90 -11.60 -3.47
C ALA A 308 -9.43 -11.99 -3.17
N VAL A 309 -9.14 -12.54 -1.99
CA VAL A 309 -7.78 -13.00 -1.62
C VAL A 309 -7.29 -14.11 -2.55
N VAL A 310 -8.19 -14.96 -3.04
CA VAL A 310 -7.83 -16.07 -3.93
C VAL A 310 -7.33 -15.57 -5.29
N PRO A 311 -8.08 -14.75 -6.06
CA PRO A 311 -7.53 -14.14 -7.26
C PRO A 311 -6.33 -13.22 -6.96
N ALA A 312 -6.29 -12.54 -5.82
CA ALA A 312 -5.10 -11.79 -5.38
C ALA A 312 -3.86 -12.67 -5.35
N ALA A 313 -3.98 -13.86 -4.75
CA ALA A 313 -2.90 -14.82 -4.64
C ALA A 313 -2.44 -15.31 -6.02
N VAL A 314 -3.38 -15.65 -6.90
CA VAL A 314 -3.07 -16.06 -8.28
C VAL A 314 -2.35 -14.94 -9.04
N ALA A 315 -2.83 -13.70 -8.94
CA ALA A 315 -2.21 -12.53 -9.57
C ALA A 315 -0.80 -12.29 -9.01
N SER A 316 -0.64 -12.35 -7.69
CA SER A 316 0.64 -12.16 -6.99
C SER A 316 1.68 -13.22 -7.40
N LEU A 317 1.30 -14.50 -7.40
CA LEU A 317 2.13 -15.61 -7.86
C LEU A 317 2.51 -15.49 -9.34
N SER A 318 1.56 -15.11 -10.18
CA SER A 318 1.78 -14.91 -11.62
C SER A 318 2.75 -13.75 -11.87
N ASN A 319 2.59 -12.65 -11.12
CA ASN A 319 3.51 -11.52 -11.16
C ASN A 319 4.91 -11.94 -10.74
N ALA A 320 5.09 -12.65 -9.62
CA ALA A 320 6.41 -13.14 -9.20
C ALA A 320 7.11 -13.93 -10.32
N ARG A 321 6.40 -14.82 -11.01
CA ARG A 321 6.92 -15.59 -12.15
C ARG A 321 7.25 -14.72 -13.37
N LEU A 322 6.35 -13.81 -13.74
CA LEU A 322 6.54 -12.92 -14.88
C LEU A 322 7.73 -12.00 -14.65
N PHE A 323 7.88 -11.44 -13.44
CA PHE A 323 9.03 -10.65 -13.06
C PHE A 323 10.32 -11.48 -13.01
N GLY A 324 10.30 -12.68 -12.42
CA GLY A 324 11.49 -13.55 -12.37
C GLY A 324 11.98 -14.02 -13.73
N ARG A 325 11.15 -13.92 -14.77
CA ARG A 325 11.50 -14.23 -16.17
C ARG A 325 11.60 -13.00 -17.06
N GLU A 326 11.74 -11.82 -16.46
CA GLU A 326 11.91 -10.54 -17.15
C GLU A 326 10.75 -10.14 -18.09
N ARG A 327 9.56 -10.70 -17.87
CA ARG A 327 8.32 -10.44 -18.63
C ARG A 327 7.43 -9.39 -17.95
N SER A 328 8.05 -8.35 -17.39
CA SER A 328 7.38 -7.29 -16.60
C SER A 328 6.28 -6.53 -17.37
N LYS A 329 6.35 -6.46 -18.70
CA LYS A 329 5.30 -5.87 -19.56
C LYS A 329 3.92 -6.47 -19.27
N HIS A 330 3.83 -7.78 -19.05
CA HIS A 330 2.54 -8.41 -18.78
C HIS A 330 2.01 -8.06 -17.38
N ALA A 331 2.88 -7.91 -16.37
CA ALA A 331 2.48 -7.43 -15.05
C ALA A 331 1.86 -6.02 -15.12
N PHE A 332 2.47 -5.12 -15.89
CA PHE A 332 1.95 -3.77 -16.12
C PHE A 332 0.55 -3.77 -16.78
N ILE A 333 0.37 -4.55 -17.86
CA ILE A 333 -0.94 -4.68 -18.52
C ILE A 333 -1.99 -5.26 -17.56
N GLY A 334 -1.62 -6.22 -16.71
CA GLY A 334 -2.51 -6.74 -15.67
C GLY A 334 -2.94 -5.67 -14.67
N GLY A 335 -2.07 -4.73 -14.32
CA GLY A 335 -2.42 -3.56 -13.49
C GLY A 335 -3.42 -2.62 -14.16
N ILE A 336 -3.27 -2.37 -15.47
CA ILE A 336 -4.25 -1.58 -16.25
C ILE A 336 -5.60 -2.28 -16.30
N ILE A 337 -5.61 -3.60 -16.52
CA ILE A 337 -6.85 -4.40 -16.52
C ILE A 337 -7.54 -4.29 -15.16
N TYR A 338 -6.79 -4.42 -14.05
CA TYR A 338 -7.33 -4.23 -12.70
C TYR A 338 -7.98 -2.85 -12.52
N LEU A 339 -7.25 -1.77 -12.83
CA LEU A 339 -7.76 -0.41 -12.64
C LEU A 339 -8.99 -0.13 -13.50
N GLY A 340 -8.95 -0.49 -14.79
CA GLY A 340 -10.08 -0.29 -15.71
C GLY A 340 -11.32 -1.05 -15.25
N SER A 341 -11.16 -2.33 -14.92
CA SER A 341 -12.26 -3.16 -14.43
C SER A 341 -12.80 -2.72 -13.06
N LEU A 342 -11.95 -2.26 -12.15
CA LEU A 342 -12.37 -1.73 -10.85
C LEU A 342 -13.23 -0.48 -11.04
N ILE A 343 -12.79 0.50 -11.83
CA ILE A 343 -13.54 1.73 -12.07
C ILE A 343 -14.89 1.41 -12.73
N SER A 344 -14.89 0.59 -13.79
CA SER A 344 -16.13 0.18 -14.46
C SER A 344 -17.07 -0.58 -13.53
N GLY A 345 -16.53 -1.48 -12.70
CA GLY A 345 -17.30 -2.23 -11.71
C GLY A 345 -17.95 -1.33 -10.68
N LEU A 346 -17.17 -0.43 -10.06
CA LEU A 346 -17.68 0.50 -9.03
C LEU A 346 -18.82 1.36 -9.57
N LEU A 347 -18.72 1.83 -10.82
CA LEU A 347 -19.74 2.65 -11.45
C LEU A 347 -20.99 1.86 -11.84
N LEU A 348 -20.84 0.64 -12.36
CA LEU A 348 -21.95 -0.17 -12.85
C LEU A 348 -22.62 -0.97 -11.72
N LEU A 349 -21.85 -1.82 -11.04
CA LEU A 349 -22.36 -2.72 -9.99
C LEU A 349 -22.68 -1.97 -8.70
N GLY A 350 -21.92 -0.91 -8.37
CA GLY A 350 -22.24 -0.08 -7.22
C GLY A 350 -23.62 0.54 -7.33
N ARG A 351 -24.01 1.00 -8.53
CA ARG A 351 -25.34 1.60 -8.76
C ARG A 351 -26.47 0.58 -8.72
N THR A 352 -26.25 -0.65 -9.19
CA THR A 352 -27.31 -1.67 -9.28
C THR A 352 -27.47 -2.50 -8.01
N MET A 353 -26.37 -2.80 -7.31
CA MET A 353 -26.34 -3.71 -6.16
C MET A 353 -25.86 -3.04 -4.87
N GLY A 354 -25.70 -1.72 -4.87
CA GLY A 354 -25.22 -0.96 -3.71
C GLY A 354 -23.85 -1.45 -3.24
N ILE A 355 -23.69 -1.57 -1.92
CA ILE A 355 -22.41 -1.93 -1.32
C ILE A 355 -21.90 -3.32 -1.69
N THR A 356 -22.82 -4.28 -1.84
CA THR A 356 -22.49 -5.63 -2.29
C THR A 356 -21.90 -5.59 -3.71
N GLY A 357 -22.42 -4.71 -4.57
CA GLY A 357 -21.86 -4.43 -5.89
C GLY A 357 -20.46 -3.81 -5.84
N LEU A 358 -20.22 -2.89 -4.90
CA LEU A 358 -18.88 -2.31 -4.68
C LEU A 358 -17.86 -3.38 -4.27
N ALA A 359 -18.23 -4.29 -3.36
CA ALA A 359 -17.37 -5.41 -2.97
C ALA A 359 -17.11 -6.38 -4.15
N LEU A 360 -18.16 -6.73 -4.89
CA LEU A 360 -18.06 -7.61 -6.05
C LEU A 360 -17.16 -7.03 -7.14
N SER A 361 -17.16 -5.69 -7.31
CA SER A 361 -16.28 -4.99 -8.25
C SER A 361 -14.81 -5.26 -7.98
N VAL A 362 -14.40 -5.32 -6.72
CA VAL A 362 -13.02 -5.65 -6.32
C VAL A 362 -12.70 -7.10 -6.69
N VAL A 363 -13.59 -8.03 -6.35
CA VAL A 363 -13.40 -9.46 -6.66
C VAL A 363 -13.26 -9.68 -8.16
N LEU A 364 -14.14 -9.08 -8.96
CA LEU A 364 -14.12 -9.18 -10.43
C LEU A 364 -12.87 -8.55 -11.02
N ALA A 365 -12.47 -7.36 -10.54
CA ALA A 365 -11.26 -6.69 -11.02
C ALA A 365 -10.00 -7.54 -10.76
N GLN A 366 -9.89 -8.12 -9.57
CA GLN A 366 -8.81 -9.03 -9.23
C GLN A 366 -8.88 -10.33 -10.02
N ALA A 367 -10.08 -10.89 -10.24
CA ALA A 367 -10.25 -12.10 -11.04
C ALA A 367 -9.82 -11.87 -12.50
N LEU A 368 -10.23 -10.77 -13.13
CA LEU A 368 -9.84 -10.42 -14.50
C LEU A 368 -8.32 -10.22 -14.61
N GLN A 369 -7.71 -9.51 -13.65
CA GLN A 369 -6.27 -9.38 -13.57
C GLN A 369 -5.58 -10.74 -13.43
N ALA A 370 -6.06 -11.59 -12.51
CA ALA A 370 -5.50 -12.90 -12.24
C ALA A 370 -5.59 -13.82 -13.47
N VAL A 371 -6.74 -13.87 -14.15
CA VAL A 371 -6.94 -14.67 -15.36
C VAL A 371 -5.97 -14.25 -16.46
N TYR A 372 -5.85 -12.94 -16.70
CA TYR A 372 -4.91 -12.42 -17.70
C TYR A 372 -3.47 -12.78 -17.34
N LEU A 373 -3.02 -12.47 -16.12
CA LEU A 373 -1.64 -12.74 -15.69
C LEU A 373 -1.31 -14.24 -15.70
N TRP A 374 -2.23 -15.08 -15.25
CA TRP A 374 -2.09 -16.52 -15.29
C TRP A 374 -1.94 -17.05 -16.72
N SER A 375 -2.74 -16.52 -17.65
CA SER A 375 -2.69 -16.91 -19.06
C SER A 375 -1.35 -16.58 -19.72
N MET A 376 -0.71 -15.48 -19.30
CA MET A 376 0.60 -15.01 -19.79
C MET A 376 1.76 -15.71 -19.07
N ALA A 377 1.55 -16.16 -17.84
CA ALA A 377 2.49 -16.97 -17.06
C ALA A 377 2.51 -18.47 -17.50
N ALA A 378 2.10 -18.75 -18.74
CA ALA A 378 1.59 -20.00 -19.32
C ALA A 378 2.34 -21.32 -19.08
N ASP A 379 3.52 -21.34 -18.47
CA ASP A 379 4.12 -22.59 -17.98
C ASP A 379 3.36 -23.17 -16.76
N LEU A 380 2.46 -22.42 -16.13
CA LEU A 380 1.55 -22.93 -15.08
C LEU A 380 0.49 -23.91 -15.60
N ARG A 381 0.15 -23.91 -16.90
CA ARG A 381 -0.79 -24.90 -17.49
C ARG A 381 -0.26 -26.34 -17.45
N LYS A 382 1.07 -26.52 -17.42
CA LYS A 382 1.70 -27.85 -17.27
C LYS A 382 1.69 -28.37 -15.83
N VAL A 383 1.37 -27.53 -14.85
CA VAL A 383 1.34 -27.87 -13.41
C VAL A 383 0.01 -28.53 -13.03
N PHE A 384 -1.11 -28.03 -13.56
CA PHE A 384 -2.46 -28.57 -13.27
C PHE A 384 -2.91 -29.70 -14.21
N ARG A 385 -2.15 -30.00 -15.26
CA ARG A 385 -2.42 -31.13 -16.18
C ARG A 385 -1.79 -32.46 -15.72
N LYS A 386 -1.06 -32.47 -14.60
CA LYS A 386 -0.37 -33.66 -14.04
C LYS A 386 -0.97 -34.15 -12.72
N ILE A 387 -2.10 -33.57 -12.33
CA ILE A 387 -3.07 -34.12 -11.36
C ILE A 387 -4.24 -34.60 -12.20
#